data_AF-A0A3D0C7H0-F1
#
_entry.id   AF-A0A3D0C7H0-F1
#
_cell.length_a   1.000
_cell.length_b   1.000
_cell.length_c   1.000
_cell.angle_alpha   90.00
_cell.angle_beta   90.00
_cell.angle_gamma   90.00
#
_symmetry.space_group_name_H-M   'P 1'
#
loop_
_entity.id
_entity.type
_entity.pdbx_description
1 polymer ?
#
loop_
_entity_poly.entity_id
_entity_poly.type
_entity_poly.pdbx_seq_one_letter_code
_entity_poly.pdbx_strand_id
1 'polypeptide(L)'
;MYDFDEGNNSGGNSEGPWLNFHAREKLDGSMPSRSFSLRTEDGLENVTEKMKKGVAWDLDTLRTGWCFSNGTPGVAPEWVWNTTPARFDQAQPEDRGEDRWKKGFSIRLALGKDNAATWTQSGAGSWAGLVSLMKAVKADGGSGETVIAVLSGIEDIKFAKGGTSAPQFTVKKWADRPDCLKEQAATIVEGDEEF
;
A
#
# COMPACT_ATOMS: atom_id res chain seq x y z
N MET A 1 32.85 13.29 15.22
CA MET A 1 32.59 13.66 13.80
C MET A 1 31.10 13.90 13.74
N TYR A 2 30.69 15.14 13.45
CA TYR A 2 29.29 15.53 13.48
C TYR A 2 28.56 14.82 12.34
N ASP A 3 27.51 14.06 12.68
CA ASP A 3 26.64 13.42 11.69
C ASP A 3 25.66 14.48 11.18
N PHE A 4 25.73 14.77 9.89
CA PHE A 4 24.94 15.79 9.22
C PHE A 4 23.75 15.10 8.55
N ASP A 5 22.57 15.25 9.15
CA ASP A 5 21.29 14.84 8.56
C ASP A 5 20.95 15.83 7.43
N GLU A 6 21.19 15.42 6.18
CA GLU A 6 20.87 16.18 4.97
C GLU A 6 19.37 16.32 4.70
N GLY A 7 18.50 15.79 5.58
CA GLY A 7 17.07 15.93 5.42
C GLY A 7 16.64 15.34 4.09
N ASN A 8 16.95 14.06 3.84
CA ASN A 8 16.30 13.32 2.76
C ASN A 8 14.86 13.00 3.17
N ASN A 9 14.04 14.05 3.33
CA ASN A 9 12.59 14.01 3.39
C ASN A 9 12.01 13.75 1.99
N SER A 10 12.60 12.79 1.26
CA SER A 10 12.09 12.27 0.00
C SER A 10 11.09 11.16 0.30
N GLY A 11 9.88 11.56 0.68
CA GLY A 11 8.64 10.84 0.40
C GLY A 11 8.58 9.33 0.66
N GLY A 12 8.38 8.94 1.92
CA GLY A 12 7.66 7.71 2.28
C GLY A 12 8.51 6.63 2.95
N ASN A 13 8.31 6.43 4.25
CA ASN A 13 8.79 5.27 5.05
C ASN A 13 8.13 3.95 4.58
N SER A 14 8.27 3.61 3.31
CA SER A 14 7.66 2.46 2.64
C SER A 14 8.80 1.56 2.16
N GLU A 15 9.01 0.47 2.89
CA GLU A 15 10.14 -0.43 2.63
C GLU A 15 9.81 -1.42 1.52
N GLY A 16 10.80 -1.71 0.67
CA GLY A 16 10.69 -2.76 -0.33
C GLY A 16 10.58 -4.16 0.30
N PRO A 17 10.22 -5.18 -0.50
CA PRO A 17 9.77 -5.10 -1.89
C PRO A 17 8.35 -4.49 -2.03
N TRP A 18 8.08 -3.83 -3.18
CA TRP A 18 6.82 -3.09 -3.37
C TRP A 18 5.77 -3.87 -4.16
N LEU A 19 4.59 -4.03 -3.57
CA LEU A 19 3.42 -4.60 -4.24
C LEU A 19 2.74 -3.52 -5.09
N ASN A 20 2.33 -3.89 -6.30
CA ASN A 20 1.55 -3.02 -7.20
C ASN A 20 0.35 -3.77 -7.76
N PHE A 21 -0.82 -3.15 -7.71
CA PHE A 21 -1.98 -3.58 -8.48
C PHE A 21 -1.96 -2.93 -9.87
N HIS A 22 -2.20 -3.74 -10.89
CA HIS A 22 -2.26 -3.34 -12.30
C HIS A 22 -3.70 -3.40 -12.77
N ALA A 23 -4.40 -2.27 -12.75
CA ALA A 23 -5.76 -2.18 -13.28
C ALA A 23 -5.82 -2.43 -14.80
N ARG A 24 -4.73 -2.11 -15.51
CA ARG A 24 -4.55 -2.31 -16.95
C ARG A 24 -3.26 -3.08 -17.20
N GLU A 25 -3.21 -3.75 -18.33
CA GLU A 25 -1.99 -4.38 -18.81
C GLU A 25 -0.92 -3.32 -19.07
N LYS A 26 0.34 -3.65 -18.76
CA LYS A 26 1.46 -2.77 -19.10
C LYS A 26 1.64 -2.73 -20.63
N LEU A 27 2.09 -1.59 -21.15
CA LEU A 27 2.29 -1.39 -22.59
C LEU A 27 3.29 -2.37 -23.21
N ASP A 28 4.23 -2.88 -22.41
CA ASP A 28 5.24 -3.87 -22.81
C ASP A 28 4.76 -5.33 -22.67
N GLY A 29 3.50 -5.56 -22.24
CA GLY A 29 2.94 -6.90 -22.02
C GLY A 29 3.55 -7.66 -20.84
N SER A 30 4.48 -7.07 -20.07
CA SER A 30 5.19 -7.74 -18.98
C SER A 30 4.28 -8.09 -17.79
N MET A 31 3.12 -7.43 -17.69
CA MET A 31 2.19 -7.64 -16.59
C MET A 31 0.74 -7.56 -17.11
N PRO A 32 -0.07 -8.62 -16.94
CA PRO A 32 -1.44 -8.64 -17.43
C PRO A 32 -2.31 -7.65 -16.66
N SER A 33 -3.43 -7.25 -17.25
CA SER A 33 -4.45 -6.48 -16.52
C SER A 33 -5.01 -7.26 -15.33
N ARG A 34 -5.54 -6.53 -14.35
CA ARG A 34 -6.23 -7.07 -13.17
C ARG A 34 -5.34 -8.00 -12.34
N SER A 35 -4.07 -7.65 -12.22
CA SER A 35 -3.04 -8.48 -11.58
C SER A 35 -2.29 -7.73 -10.49
N PHE A 36 -1.56 -8.47 -9.67
CA PHE A 36 -0.61 -7.95 -8.71
C PHE A 36 0.81 -8.31 -9.11
N SER A 37 1.73 -7.36 -8.98
CA SER A 37 3.15 -7.60 -9.10
C SER A 37 3.90 -7.25 -7.82
N LEU A 38 4.99 -7.96 -7.55
CA LEU A 38 6.00 -7.58 -6.58
C LEU A 38 7.22 -7.03 -7.32
N ARG A 39 7.70 -5.85 -6.92
CA ARG A 39 8.96 -5.30 -7.41
C ARG A 39 10.10 -5.85 -6.57
N THR A 40 10.93 -6.69 -7.19
CA THR A 40 12.15 -7.28 -6.64
C THR A 40 13.37 -6.66 -7.32
N GLU A 41 14.57 -7.04 -6.88
CA GLU A 41 15.83 -6.65 -7.55
C GLU A 41 15.89 -7.17 -8.99
N ASP A 42 15.38 -8.38 -9.22
CA ASP A 42 15.34 -9.05 -10.53
C ASP A 42 14.23 -8.54 -11.47
N GLY A 43 13.39 -7.61 -10.99
CA GLY A 43 12.32 -7.00 -11.79
C GLY A 43 10.92 -7.14 -11.18
N LEU A 44 9.92 -7.40 -12.03
CA LEU A 44 8.53 -7.53 -11.60
C LEU A 44 8.10 -9.00 -11.61
N GLU A 45 7.78 -9.53 -10.44
CA GLU A 45 7.20 -10.87 -10.28
C GLU A 45 5.67 -10.75 -10.25
N ASN A 46 4.94 -11.56 -11.01
CA ASN A 46 3.47 -11.64 -10.88
C ASN A 46 3.10 -12.49 -9.65
N VAL A 47 2.45 -11.85 -8.67
CA VAL A 47 2.07 -12.48 -7.39
C VAL A 47 0.55 -12.64 -7.22
N THR A 48 -0.22 -12.51 -8.31
CA THR A 48 -1.69 -12.59 -8.28
C THR A 48 -2.21 -13.88 -7.65
N GLU A 49 -1.59 -15.02 -7.96
CA GLU A 49 -1.98 -16.32 -7.37
C GLU A 49 -1.66 -16.41 -5.87
N LYS A 50 -0.63 -15.71 -5.38
CA LYS A 50 -0.36 -15.58 -3.94
C LYS A 50 -1.48 -14.78 -3.26
N MET A 51 -1.93 -13.68 -3.89
CA MET A 51 -3.04 -12.86 -3.39
C MET A 51 -4.35 -13.67 -3.28
N LYS A 52 -4.61 -14.60 -4.20
CA LYS A 52 -5.80 -15.48 -4.16
C LYS A 52 -5.75 -16.54 -3.04
N LYS A 53 -4.55 -17.01 -2.66
CA LYS A 53 -4.37 -18.02 -1.59
C LYS A 53 -4.56 -17.42 -0.19
N GLY A 54 -4.23 -16.15 -0.05
CA GLY A 54 -4.39 -15.35 1.16
C GLY A 54 -3.06 -14.76 1.62
N VAL A 55 -3.11 -13.51 2.03
CA VAL A 55 -1.95 -12.72 2.47
C VAL A 55 -2.30 -12.04 3.78
N ALA A 56 -1.31 -11.91 4.67
CA ALA A 56 -1.51 -11.26 5.97
C ALA A 56 -1.30 -9.76 5.81
N TRP A 57 -2.29 -8.95 6.17
CA TRP A 57 -2.24 -7.49 6.12
C TRP A 57 -2.02 -6.94 7.52
N ASP A 58 -1.03 -6.07 7.66
CA ASP A 58 -0.73 -5.39 8.91
C ASP A 58 -1.45 -4.05 8.96
N LEU A 59 -2.61 -4.04 9.62
CA LEU A 59 -3.49 -2.88 9.65
C LEU A 59 -2.88 -1.71 10.44
N ASP A 60 -1.98 -1.98 11.39
CA ASP A 60 -1.31 -0.95 12.19
C ASP A 60 -0.34 -0.11 11.35
N THR A 61 0.14 -0.68 10.24
CA THR A 61 1.04 0.01 9.31
C THR A 61 0.30 0.87 8.28
N LEU A 62 -1.04 0.86 8.30
CA LEU A 62 -1.84 1.59 7.32
C LEU A 62 -1.69 3.10 7.48
N ARG A 63 -1.17 3.74 6.44
CA ARG A 63 -1.14 5.20 6.28
C ARG A 63 -1.97 5.59 5.07
N THR A 64 -2.73 6.68 5.18
CA THR A 64 -3.41 7.29 4.04
C THR A 64 -2.98 8.75 3.91
N GLY A 65 -3.06 9.30 2.70
CA GLY A 65 -2.62 10.67 2.47
C GLY A 65 -2.81 11.12 1.03
N TRP A 66 -2.32 12.32 0.77
CA TRP A 66 -2.22 12.90 -0.56
C TRP A 66 -0.88 12.54 -1.18
N CYS A 67 -0.92 12.02 -2.39
CA CYS A 67 0.23 11.61 -3.18
C CYS A 67 0.33 12.50 -4.41
N PHE A 68 1.49 13.11 -4.62
CA PHE A 68 1.82 13.82 -5.84
C PHE A 68 2.88 13.04 -6.61
N SER A 69 2.59 12.76 -7.88
CA SER A 69 3.51 12.09 -8.78
C SER A 69 3.23 12.56 -10.21
N ASN A 70 4.28 13.02 -10.88
CA ASN A 70 4.26 13.43 -12.28
C ASN A 70 4.58 12.27 -13.25
N GLY A 71 4.65 11.04 -12.74
CA GLY A 71 4.92 9.84 -13.56
C GLY A 71 6.33 9.76 -14.15
N THR A 72 7.24 10.66 -13.78
CA THR A 72 8.63 10.64 -14.27
C THR A 72 9.34 9.39 -13.75
N PRO A 73 9.90 8.54 -14.64
CA PRO A 73 10.66 7.38 -14.22
C PRO A 73 11.82 7.78 -13.31
N GLY A 74 11.98 7.08 -12.18
CA GLY A 74 13.06 7.32 -11.22
C GLY A 74 12.78 8.44 -10.21
N VAL A 75 11.69 9.19 -10.34
CA VAL A 75 11.29 10.20 -9.35
C VAL A 75 10.32 9.60 -8.35
N ALA A 76 10.69 9.65 -7.07
CA ALA A 76 9.82 9.19 -5.99
C ALA A 76 8.59 10.12 -5.85
N PRO A 77 7.39 9.56 -5.56
CA PRO A 77 6.21 10.37 -5.29
C PRO A 77 6.37 11.19 -4.00
N GLU A 78 5.85 12.41 -4.01
CA GLU A 78 5.72 13.24 -2.80
C GLU A 78 4.46 12.85 -2.03
N TRP A 79 4.53 12.91 -0.70
CA TRP A 79 3.43 12.51 0.18
C TRP A 79 3.15 13.54 1.25
N VAL A 80 1.85 13.83 1.45
CA VAL A 80 1.31 14.51 2.61
C VAL A 80 0.40 13.53 3.35
N TRP A 81 0.90 12.97 4.44
CA TRP A 81 0.22 11.91 5.20
C TRP A 81 -0.81 12.48 6.17
N ASN A 82 -1.96 11.80 6.26
CA ASN A 82 -2.95 12.08 7.30
C ASN A 82 -2.42 11.66 8.68
N THR A 83 -2.94 12.27 9.74
CA THR A 83 -2.58 11.91 11.13
C THR A 83 -3.08 10.51 11.49
N THR A 84 -4.18 10.09 10.88
CA THR A 84 -4.81 8.79 11.08
C THR A 84 -5.38 8.29 9.75
N PRO A 85 -5.33 6.98 9.47
CA PRO A 85 -5.93 6.43 8.25
C PRO A 85 -7.46 6.57 8.20
N ALA A 86 -8.12 6.86 9.33
CA ALA A 86 -9.58 6.92 9.42
C ALA A 86 -10.21 8.16 8.77
N ARG A 87 -9.44 9.23 8.54
CA ARG A 87 -9.92 10.48 7.95
C ARG A 87 -8.84 11.20 7.16
N PHE A 88 -9.24 11.96 6.15
CA PHE A 88 -8.37 12.92 5.47
C PHE A 88 -8.42 14.24 6.24
N ASP A 89 -7.58 14.36 7.27
CA ASP A 89 -7.51 15.54 8.13
C ASP A 89 -6.47 16.57 7.66
N GLN A 90 -5.55 16.18 6.79
CA GLN A 90 -4.70 17.12 6.07
C GLN A 90 -5.45 17.68 4.86
N ALA A 91 -5.43 19.01 4.72
CA ALA A 91 -5.95 19.66 3.53
C ALA A 91 -5.21 19.16 2.28
N GLN A 92 -5.95 18.96 1.19
CA GLN A 92 -5.31 18.67 -0.09
C GLN A 92 -4.40 19.84 -0.45
N PRO A 93 -3.09 19.61 -0.70
CA PRO A 93 -2.22 20.68 -1.14
C PRO A 93 -2.64 21.20 -2.52
N GLU A 94 -2.22 22.42 -2.85
CA GLU A 94 -2.52 23.00 -4.16
C GLU A 94 -1.93 22.15 -5.29
N ASP A 95 -2.72 21.97 -6.36
CA ASP A 95 -2.30 21.25 -7.56
C ASP A 95 -1.16 22.00 -8.26
N ARG A 96 -0.27 21.25 -8.92
CA ARG A 96 0.90 21.81 -9.62
C ARG A 96 0.74 21.59 -11.12
N GLY A 97 0.21 22.61 -11.81
CA GLY A 97 -0.04 22.55 -13.25
C GLY A 97 -1.16 21.56 -13.59
N GLU A 98 -0.90 20.63 -14.52
CA GLU A 98 -1.85 19.58 -14.89
C GLU A 98 -1.86 18.40 -13.91
N ASP A 99 -0.78 18.24 -13.14
CA ASP A 99 -0.63 17.18 -12.15
C ASP A 99 -1.37 17.53 -10.87
N ARG A 100 -2.14 16.56 -10.38
CA ARG A 100 -2.99 16.73 -9.20
C ARG A 100 -2.56 15.81 -8.08
N TRP A 101 -2.75 16.27 -6.85
CA TRP A 101 -2.65 15.42 -5.68
C TRP A 101 -3.76 14.37 -5.71
N LYS A 102 -3.41 13.11 -5.48
CA LYS A 102 -4.35 11.97 -5.49
C LYS A 102 -4.39 11.33 -4.11
N LYS A 103 -5.56 10.78 -3.75
CA LYS A 103 -5.66 9.94 -2.55
C LYS A 103 -4.81 8.70 -2.74
N GLY A 104 -3.98 8.40 -1.76
CA GLY A 104 -3.13 7.21 -1.75
C GLY A 104 -2.98 6.64 -0.35
N PHE A 105 -2.30 5.51 -0.31
CA PHE A 105 -2.05 4.79 0.93
C PHE A 105 -0.71 4.06 0.89
N SER A 106 -0.29 3.60 2.06
CA SER A 106 0.80 2.65 2.26
C SER A 106 0.36 1.64 3.33
N ILE A 107 0.55 0.35 3.08
CA ILE A 107 0.27 -0.72 4.05
C ILE A 107 1.25 -1.89 3.85
N ARG A 108 1.75 -2.46 4.94
CA ARG A 108 2.59 -3.66 4.93
C ARG A 108 1.74 -4.93 4.88
N LEU A 109 2.26 -5.94 4.20
CA LEU A 109 1.65 -7.26 4.12
C LEU A 109 2.71 -8.35 4.00
N ALA A 110 2.35 -9.58 4.36
CA ALA A 110 3.16 -10.76 4.15
C ALA A 110 2.58 -11.66 3.04
N LEU A 111 3.38 -11.86 1.98
CA LEU A 111 3.16 -12.78 0.87
C LEU A 111 3.68 -14.20 1.21
N GLY A 112 3.24 -14.73 2.34
CA GLY A 112 3.76 -15.99 2.92
C GLY A 112 4.35 -15.76 4.31
N LYS A 113 5.15 -16.73 4.80
CA LYS A 113 5.76 -16.64 6.14
C LYS A 113 6.93 -15.67 6.21
N ASP A 114 7.73 -15.61 5.15
CA ASP A 114 9.05 -14.96 5.17
C ASP A 114 9.17 -13.79 4.19
N ASN A 115 8.09 -13.47 3.47
CA ASN A 115 8.11 -12.48 2.40
C ASN A 115 7.23 -11.29 2.74
N ALA A 116 7.79 -10.27 3.39
CA ALA A 116 7.11 -9.00 3.59
C ALA A 116 7.10 -8.17 2.29
N ALA A 117 6.08 -7.34 2.12
CA ALA A 117 5.97 -6.39 1.02
C ALA A 117 5.19 -5.16 1.48
N THR A 118 5.35 -4.05 0.76
CA THR A 118 4.56 -2.83 1.00
C THR A 118 3.71 -2.51 -0.22
N TRP A 119 2.40 -2.35 -0.01
CA TRP A 119 1.50 -1.84 -1.04
C TRP A 119 1.34 -0.33 -0.88
N THR A 120 2.00 0.44 -1.74
CA THR A 120 1.95 1.90 -1.75
C THR A 120 1.50 2.39 -3.11
N GLN A 121 0.27 2.90 -3.24
CA GLN A 121 -0.27 3.40 -4.51
C GLN A 121 -1.31 4.51 -4.30
N SER A 122 -1.52 5.33 -5.33
CA SER A 122 -2.49 6.45 -5.36
C SER A 122 -3.45 6.42 -6.56
N GLY A 123 -3.56 5.27 -7.24
CA GLY A 123 -4.50 5.06 -8.33
C GLY A 123 -5.94 4.83 -7.85
N ALA A 124 -6.94 5.21 -8.66
CA ALA A 124 -8.35 5.02 -8.32
C ALA A 124 -8.71 3.54 -8.06
N GLY A 125 -8.20 2.62 -8.90
CA GLY A 125 -8.43 1.19 -8.74
C GLY A 125 -7.77 0.60 -7.48
N SER A 126 -6.52 1.00 -7.18
CA SER A 126 -5.85 0.58 -5.94
C SER A 126 -6.51 1.16 -4.70
N TRP A 127 -6.96 2.42 -4.74
CA TRP A 127 -7.71 3.05 -3.64
C TRP A 127 -9.03 2.32 -3.38
N ALA A 128 -9.80 2.02 -4.43
CA ALA A 128 -11.01 1.22 -4.30
C ALA A 128 -10.72 -0.19 -3.74
N GLY A 129 -9.58 -0.77 -4.10
CA GLY A 129 -9.08 -2.02 -3.53
C GLY A 129 -8.84 -1.96 -2.02
N LEU A 130 -8.16 -0.92 -1.54
CA LEU A 130 -8.00 -0.69 -0.10
C LEU A 130 -9.37 -0.52 0.59
N VAL A 131 -10.28 0.23 -0.01
CA VAL A 131 -11.64 0.41 0.56
C VAL A 131 -12.38 -0.93 0.65
N SER A 132 -12.24 -1.80 -0.34
CA SER A 132 -12.80 -3.16 -0.30
C SER A 132 -12.22 -3.96 0.88
N LEU A 133 -10.89 -3.96 1.05
CA LEU A 133 -10.22 -4.60 2.19
C LEU A 133 -10.75 -4.08 3.53
N MET A 134 -10.78 -2.76 3.72
CA MET A 134 -11.21 -2.16 4.99
C MET A 134 -12.70 -2.42 5.29
N LYS A 135 -13.55 -2.48 4.26
CA LYS A 135 -14.96 -2.89 4.42
C LYS A 135 -15.06 -4.35 4.86
N ALA A 136 -14.28 -5.25 4.27
CA ALA A 136 -14.26 -6.66 4.65
C ALA A 136 -13.78 -6.84 6.10
N VAL A 137 -12.73 -6.14 6.50
CA VAL A 137 -12.23 -6.11 7.89
C VAL A 137 -13.31 -5.64 8.86
N LYS A 138 -13.97 -4.51 8.55
CA LYS A 138 -15.03 -3.95 9.40
C LYS A 138 -16.24 -4.88 9.51
N ALA A 139 -16.60 -5.57 8.42
CA ALA A 139 -17.74 -6.48 8.38
C ALA A 139 -17.49 -7.76 9.18
N ASP A 140 -16.26 -8.27 9.16
CA ASP A 140 -15.85 -9.44 9.94
C ASP A 140 -15.78 -9.13 11.44
N GLY A 141 -15.21 -7.98 11.82
CA GLY A 141 -15.20 -7.49 13.20
C GLY A 141 -14.33 -8.32 14.16
N GLY A 142 -13.46 -9.18 13.65
CA GLY A 142 -12.54 -9.97 14.47
C GLY A 142 -11.44 -9.14 15.14
N SER A 143 -10.60 -9.84 15.88
CA SER A 143 -9.47 -9.28 16.63
C SER A 143 -8.21 -10.07 16.35
N GLY A 144 -7.10 -9.37 16.15
CA GLY A 144 -5.78 -9.92 15.85
C GLY A 144 -4.85 -8.83 15.33
N GLU A 145 -3.55 -9.08 15.36
CA GLU A 145 -2.53 -8.10 14.90
C GLU A 145 -2.54 -7.96 13.38
N THR A 146 -2.87 -9.04 12.67
CA THR A 146 -3.00 -9.04 11.21
C THR A 146 -4.29 -9.71 10.77
N VAL A 147 -4.79 -9.26 9.62
CA VAL A 147 -5.91 -9.89 8.94
C VAL A 147 -5.41 -10.67 7.73
N ILE A 148 -5.75 -11.94 7.64
CA ILE A 148 -5.48 -12.73 6.44
C ILE A 148 -6.66 -12.57 5.50
N ALA A 149 -6.44 -11.90 4.37
CA ALA A 149 -7.46 -11.69 3.35
C ALA A 149 -7.03 -12.28 2.00
N VAL A 150 -8.02 -12.72 1.22
CA VAL A 150 -7.85 -13.28 -0.13
C VAL A 150 -8.39 -12.32 -1.17
N LEU A 151 -7.71 -12.24 -2.32
CA LEU A 151 -8.27 -11.64 -3.53
C LEU A 151 -9.45 -12.50 -3.99
N SER A 152 -10.67 -12.02 -3.76
CA SER A 152 -11.91 -12.74 -4.03
C SER A 152 -12.50 -12.43 -5.40
N GLY A 153 -12.11 -11.31 -6.01
CA GLY A 153 -12.60 -10.91 -7.32
C GLY A 153 -12.03 -9.58 -7.78
N ILE A 154 -12.57 -9.10 -8.89
CA ILE A 154 -12.26 -7.80 -9.49
C ILE A 154 -13.57 -7.09 -9.77
N GLU A 155 -13.68 -5.82 -9.38
CA GLU A 155 -14.80 -4.94 -9.70
C GLU A 155 -14.40 -3.96 -10.79
N ASP A 156 -15.21 -3.84 -11.84
CA ASP A 156 -15.03 -2.83 -12.88
C ASP A 156 -15.82 -1.56 -12.51
N ILE A 157 -15.11 -0.47 -12.30
CA ILE A 157 -15.66 0.84 -11.95
C ILE A 157 -15.71 1.70 -13.21
N LYS A 158 -16.92 2.09 -13.61
CA LYS A 158 -17.16 3.01 -14.73
C LYS A 158 -17.20 4.44 -14.24
N PHE A 159 -16.43 5.32 -14.87
CA PHE A 159 -16.49 6.76 -14.67
C PHE A 159 -17.13 7.45 -15.87
N ALA A 160 -17.53 8.72 -15.73
CA ALA A 160 -18.08 9.50 -16.84
C ALA A 160 -17.10 9.62 -18.03
N LYS A 161 -15.80 9.54 -17.76
CA LYS A 161 -14.72 9.48 -18.77
C LYS A 161 -13.79 8.30 -18.45
N GLY A 162 -14.07 7.15 -19.06
CA GLY A 162 -13.27 5.94 -18.93
C GLY A 162 -13.70 5.02 -17.78
N GLY A 163 -12.86 4.04 -17.47
CA GLY A 163 -13.09 3.09 -16.38
C GLY A 163 -11.79 2.54 -15.83
N THR A 164 -11.88 1.94 -14.64
CA THR A 164 -10.79 1.24 -13.96
C THR A 164 -11.29 -0.08 -13.39
N SER A 165 -10.39 -1.00 -13.11
CA SER A 165 -10.70 -2.21 -12.35
C SER A 165 -10.12 -2.05 -10.94
N ALA A 166 -10.76 -2.66 -9.94
CA ALA A 166 -10.33 -2.63 -8.55
C ALA A 166 -10.36 -4.05 -7.96
N PRO A 167 -9.35 -4.45 -7.18
CA PRO A 167 -9.35 -5.75 -6.53
C PRO A 167 -10.38 -5.78 -5.40
N GLN A 168 -11.06 -6.92 -5.23
CA GLN A 168 -11.98 -7.17 -4.13
C GLN A 168 -11.38 -8.18 -3.15
N PHE A 169 -11.57 -7.93 -1.86
CA PHE A 169 -11.01 -8.78 -0.82
C PHE A 169 -12.08 -9.35 0.10
N THR A 170 -11.85 -10.57 0.57
CA THR A 170 -12.62 -11.16 1.69
C THR A 170 -11.67 -11.57 2.80
N VAL A 171 -12.11 -11.37 4.05
CA VAL A 171 -11.38 -11.85 5.23
C VAL A 171 -11.49 -13.37 5.29
N LYS A 172 -10.35 -14.04 5.46
CA LYS A 172 -10.27 -15.49 5.65
C LYS A 172 -10.19 -15.84 7.12
N LYS A 173 -9.35 -15.12 7.87
CA LYS A 173 -9.18 -15.24 9.33
C LYS A 173 -8.29 -14.12 9.86
N TRP A 174 -8.21 -14.01 11.18
CA TRP A 174 -7.20 -13.22 11.88
C TRP A 174 -6.04 -14.10 12.32
N ALA A 175 -4.86 -13.51 12.46
CA ALA A 175 -3.65 -14.19 12.92
C ALA A 175 -2.69 -13.21 13.61
N ASP A 176 -1.79 -13.76 14.41
CA ASP A 176 -0.64 -13.04 14.95
C ASP A 176 0.24 -12.51 13.81
N ARG A 177 0.96 -11.41 14.06
CA ARG A 177 1.87 -10.81 13.10
C ARG A 177 2.95 -11.84 12.71
N PRO A 178 3.11 -12.18 11.42
CA PRO A 178 4.23 -12.99 10.96
C PRO A 178 5.58 -12.36 11.32
N ASP A 179 6.61 -13.17 11.56
CA ASP A 179 7.91 -12.68 12.01
C ASP A 179 8.57 -11.74 10.99
N CYS A 180 8.36 -11.96 9.69
CA CYS A 180 8.82 -11.04 8.64
C CYS A 180 8.21 -9.64 8.71
N LEU A 181 7.13 -9.44 9.48
CA LEU A 181 6.54 -8.13 9.77
C LEU A 181 6.93 -7.58 11.15
N LYS A 182 7.52 -8.41 12.03
CA LYS A 182 7.92 -8.01 13.39
C LYS A 182 9.29 -7.35 13.45
N GLU A 183 10.25 -7.80 12.65
CA GLU A 183 11.64 -7.32 12.70
C GLU A 183 11.79 -5.80 12.44
N GLN A 184 10.71 -5.13 12.04
CA GLN A 184 10.70 -3.69 11.77
C GLN A 184 9.67 -2.91 12.60
N ALA A 185 8.88 -3.58 13.45
CA ALA A 185 8.19 -2.90 14.54
C ALA A 185 9.18 -2.45 15.64
N ALA A 186 10.42 -2.96 15.61
CA ALA A 186 11.48 -2.72 16.60
C ALA A 186 12.35 -1.48 16.33
N THR A 187 11.95 -0.54 15.47
CA THR A 187 12.62 0.77 15.33
C THR A 187 11.85 1.90 16.02
N ILE A 188 11.10 1.56 17.07
CA ILE A 188 10.66 2.50 18.10
C ILE A 188 11.12 1.94 19.45
N VAL A 189 12.41 2.07 19.76
CA VAL A 189 12.89 1.85 21.12
C VAL A 189 13.64 3.11 21.57
N GLU A 190 12.92 3.83 22.44
CA GLU A 190 13.41 4.64 23.56
C GLU A 190 14.36 5.80 23.26
N GLY A 191 13.77 6.98 23.05
CA GLY A 191 14.39 8.23 23.44
C GLY A 191 14.12 8.50 24.92
N ASP A 192 15.15 8.33 25.73
CA ASP A 192 15.50 9.04 26.97
C ASP A 192 14.35 9.54 27.88
N GLU A 193 14.13 8.83 28.98
CA GLU A 193 13.74 9.47 30.25
C GLU A 193 14.99 9.64 31.12
N GLU A 194 15.60 10.83 31.07
CA GLU A 194 16.40 11.36 32.19
C GLU A 194 15.45 12.01 33.20
N PHE A 195 15.31 11.41 34.40
CA PHE A 195 15.22 12.08 35.71
C PHE A 195 15.56 11.10 36.84
#